data_AF-K2JMI1-F1
#
_entry.id   AF-K2JMI1-F1
#
_cell.length_a   1.000
_cell.length_b   1.000
_cell.length_c   1.000
_cell.angle_alpha   90.00
_cell.angle_beta   90.00
_cell.angle_gamma   90.00
#
_symmetry.space_group_name_H-M   'P 1'
#
loop_
_entity.id
_entity.type
_entity.pdbx_description
1 polymer ?
#
loop_
_entity_poly.entity_id
_entity_poly.type
_entity_poly.pdbx_seq_one_letter_code
_entity_poly.pdbx_strand_id
1 'polypeptide(L)'
;MDAVARYFAQRQAMLASHEADLGVLKQHDRRLIGDLAQGQLGELSNRTMAAEVLLSRVPDPQDAMVLIEARECLWPGELVRLHQELAQSALGRPLAWWLAACYPALALPQGEGGWQQARACWLRGKGPQGPWELWHKAKSGQELAAATLALWEQSQGADWQYWLTPLWQQAEEGQVVASINSLAPRVDEQTLVSLMGHSHLGRFLPWLGTLRQPELAEVVAENQLYLTGGHPRRLEGRQCWGQQLSGDWLKLAPVQLALKFRDRLWGLANKESRGAPWSLFGGRICLGN
;
A
#
# COMPACT_ATOMS: atom_id res chain seq x y z
N MET A 1 27.60 1.87 11.29
CA MET A 1 26.13 1.89 11.09
C MET A 1 25.48 2.17 12.43
N ASP A 2 24.65 3.22 12.49
CA ASP A 2 23.87 3.61 13.67
C ASP A 2 22.97 2.43 14.13
N ALA A 3 22.80 2.24 15.44
CA ALA A 3 21.99 1.14 16.00
C ALA A 3 20.55 1.19 15.50
N VAL A 4 20.01 2.40 15.36
CA VAL A 4 18.65 2.68 14.88
C VAL A 4 18.49 2.32 13.42
N ALA A 5 19.47 2.68 12.57
CA ALA A 5 19.45 2.32 11.16
C ALA A 5 19.48 0.80 10.95
N ARG A 6 20.25 0.07 11.77
CA ARG A 6 20.26 -1.40 11.73
C ARG A 6 18.92 -1.99 12.15
N TYR A 7 18.29 -1.43 13.18
CA TYR A 7 16.98 -1.88 13.65
C TYR A 7 15.93 -1.80 12.54
N PHE A 8 15.85 -0.65 11.85
CA PHE A 8 14.88 -0.45 10.79
C PHE A 8 15.20 -1.23 9.52
N ALA A 9 16.48 -1.36 9.14
CA ALA A 9 16.87 -2.24 8.03
C ALA A 9 16.44 -3.70 8.27
N GLN A 10 16.60 -4.20 9.49
CA GLN A 10 16.12 -5.54 9.86
C GLN A 10 14.59 -5.62 9.81
N ARG A 11 13.89 -4.61 10.35
CA ARG A 11 12.42 -4.57 10.33
C ARG A 11 11.86 -4.55 8.90
N GLN A 12 12.46 -3.78 8.00
CA GLN A 12 12.09 -3.73 6.59
C GLN A 12 12.34 -5.08 5.89
N ALA A 13 13.49 -5.70 6.14
CA ALA A 13 13.78 -7.04 5.62
C ALA A 13 12.77 -8.09 6.13
N MET A 14 12.35 -8.00 7.40
CA MET A 14 11.33 -8.88 7.96
C MET A 14 9.97 -8.68 7.29
N LEU A 15 9.54 -7.42 7.10
CA LEU A 15 8.30 -7.09 6.39
C LEU A 15 8.31 -7.60 4.94
N ALA A 16 9.47 -7.54 4.27
CA ALA A 16 9.65 -8.06 2.91
C ALA A 16 9.71 -9.60 2.85
N SER A 17 10.17 -10.27 3.89
CA SER A 17 10.45 -11.71 3.86
C SER A 17 9.22 -12.63 3.75
N HIS A 18 8.00 -12.12 3.87
CA HIS A 18 6.73 -12.89 3.94
C HIS A 18 6.64 -13.97 5.04
N GLU A 19 7.73 -14.25 5.75
CA GLU A 19 7.84 -15.20 6.88
C GLU A 19 7.58 -14.53 8.23
N ALA A 20 7.58 -13.20 8.29
CA ALA A 20 7.33 -12.47 9.52
C ALA A 20 5.84 -12.51 9.90
N ASP A 21 5.49 -13.38 10.83
CA ASP A 21 4.21 -13.26 11.51
C ASP A 21 4.17 -12.05 12.48
N LEU A 22 2.97 -11.65 12.89
CA LEU A 22 2.77 -10.54 13.83
C LEU A 22 3.50 -10.75 15.17
N GLY A 23 3.78 -11.99 15.57
CA GLY A 23 4.51 -12.31 16.79
C GLY A 23 5.99 -11.97 16.68
N VAL A 24 6.63 -12.32 15.56
CA VAL A 24 8.04 -12.00 15.29
C VAL A 24 8.25 -10.49 15.21
N LEU A 25 7.37 -9.75 14.51
CA LEU A 25 7.43 -8.29 14.44
C LEU A 25 7.29 -7.65 15.83
N LYS A 26 6.33 -8.11 16.64
CA LYS A 26 6.18 -7.61 18.03
C LYS A 26 7.39 -7.88 18.90
N GLN A 27 8.05 -9.04 18.75
CA GLN A 27 9.28 -9.34 19.48
C GLN A 27 10.41 -8.42 19.07
N HIS A 28 10.53 -8.12 17.78
CA HIS A 28 11.49 -7.15 17.26
C HIS A 28 11.21 -5.74 17.80
N ASP A 29 9.96 -5.27 17.70
CA ASP A 29 9.53 -3.96 18.23
C ASP A 29 9.73 -3.82 19.75
N ARG A 30 9.65 -4.91 20.52
CA ARG A 30 10.00 -4.88 21.96
C ARG A 30 11.48 -4.62 22.21
N ARG A 31 12.39 -5.02 21.30
CA ARG A 31 13.82 -4.70 21.44
C ARG A 31 14.06 -3.20 21.30
N LEU A 32 13.39 -2.54 20.35
CA LEU A 32 13.44 -1.08 20.21
C LEU A 32 13.05 -0.37 21.51
N ILE A 33 11.95 -0.81 22.14
CA ILE A 33 11.50 -0.27 23.44
C ILE A 33 12.56 -0.51 24.53
N GLY A 34 13.16 -1.69 24.58
CA GLY A 34 14.24 -2.01 25.52
C GLY A 34 15.46 -1.11 25.34
N ASP A 35 15.92 -0.94 24.10
CA ASP A 35 17.08 -0.13 23.76
C ASP A 35 16.83 1.37 24.04
N LEU A 36 15.61 1.85 23.77
CA LEU A 36 15.16 3.18 24.14
C LEU A 36 15.25 3.40 25.65
N ALA A 37 14.66 2.48 26.43
CA ALA A 37 14.63 2.57 27.89
C ALA A 37 16.04 2.50 28.53
N GLN A 38 16.97 1.81 27.88
CA GLN A 38 18.35 1.67 28.33
C GLN A 38 19.29 2.78 27.84
N GLY A 39 18.79 3.77 27.09
CA GLY A 39 19.63 4.86 26.59
C GLY A 39 20.52 4.48 25.40
N GLN A 40 20.31 3.31 24.78
CA GLN A 40 21.23 2.76 23.78
C GLN A 40 21.08 3.39 22.40
N LEU A 41 20.02 4.18 22.16
CA LEU A 41 19.78 4.87 20.90
C LEU A 41 20.24 6.34 20.94
N GLY A 42 21.07 6.71 21.91
CA GLY A 42 21.66 8.04 22.03
C GLY A 42 20.60 9.13 22.20
N GLU A 43 20.64 10.17 21.36
CA GLU A 43 19.71 11.30 21.43
C GLU A 43 18.24 10.86 21.27
N LEU A 44 17.98 9.75 20.57
CA LEU A 44 16.65 9.20 20.40
C LEU A 44 16.11 8.54 21.67
N SER A 45 16.94 8.27 22.66
CA SER A 45 16.54 7.82 24.00
C SER A 45 16.28 8.99 24.96
N ASN A 46 16.57 10.23 24.57
CA ASN A 46 16.30 11.38 25.43
C ASN A 46 14.81 11.67 25.47
N ARG A 47 14.22 11.79 26.66
CA ARG A 47 12.78 12.08 26.82
C ARG A 47 12.37 13.40 26.16
N THR A 48 13.23 14.41 26.21
CA THR A 48 12.98 15.74 25.62
C THR A 48 13.59 15.90 24.22
N MET A 49 13.72 14.80 23.47
CA MET A 49 14.24 14.83 22.11
C MET A 49 13.33 15.66 21.19
N ALA A 50 13.93 16.59 20.46
CA ALA A 50 13.22 17.47 19.53
C ALA A 50 12.84 16.73 18.24
N ALA A 51 11.71 17.11 17.63
CA ALA A 51 11.24 16.51 16.39
C ALA A 51 12.28 16.55 15.24
N GLU A 52 13.13 17.57 15.17
CA GLU A 52 14.19 17.66 14.16
C GLU A 52 15.23 16.54 14.30
N VAL A 53 15.55 16.14 15.53
CA VAL A 53 16.47 15.03 15.79
C VAL A 53 15.86 13.73 15.30
N LEU A 54 14.58 13.49 15.59
CA LEU A 54 13.83 12.34 15.06
C LEU A 54 13.93 12.27 13.53
N LEU A 55 13.57 13.36 12.84
CA LEU A 55 13.56 13.39 11.37
C LEU A 55 14.96 13.24 10.77
N SER A 56 16.00 13.73 11.46
CA SER A 56 17.40 13.58 10.99
C SER A 56 17.92 12.15 11.13
N ARG A 57 17.48 11.41 12.16
CA ARG A 57 17.95 10.06 12.47
C ARG A 57 17.09 8.97 11.84
N VAL A 58 15.81 9.25 11.66
CA VAL A 58 14.80 8.35 11.10
C VAL A 58 14.02 9.11 10.02
N PRO A 59 14.63 9.31 8.84
CA PRO A 59 14.02 10.13 7.79
C PRO A 59 12.83 9.43 7.11
N ASP A 60 12.75 8.10 7.18
CA ASP A 60 11.59 7.36 6.69
C ASP A 60 10.39 7.60 7.64
N PRO A 61 9.24 8.09 7.13
CA PRO A 61 8.10 8.42 7.98
C PRO A 61 7.47 7.20 8.67
N GLN A 62 7.49 6.02 8.06
CA GLN A 62 6.90 4.81 8.66
C GLN A 62 7.75 4.34 9.84
N ASP A 63 9.06 4.34 9.66
CA ASP A 63 10.02 4.04 10.72
C ASP A 63 9.96 5.09 11.84
N ALA A 64 9.78 6.38 11.48
CA ALA A 64 9.61 7.45 12.46
C ALA A 64 8.33 7.26 13.29
N MET A 65 7.22 6.81 12.67
CA MET A 65 6.00 6.47 13.40
C MET A 65 6.23 5.35 14.42
N VAL A 66 6.90 4.26 14.03
CA VAL A 66 7.24 3.15 14.93
C VAL A 66 8.05 3.63 16.12
N LEU A 67 9.00 4.55 15.90
CA LEU A 67 9.77 5.13 16.99
C LEU A 67 8.92 6.00 17.91
N ILE A 68 8.02 6.82 17.37
CA ILE A 68 7.09 7.64 18.18
C ILE A 68 6.18 6.75 19.03
N GLU A 69 5.64 5.68 18.46
CA GLU A 69 4.80 4.72 19.20
C GLU A 69 5.59 4.02 20.32
N ALA A 70 6.82 3.60 20.04
CA ALA A 70 7.71 3.00 21.05
C ALA A 70 8.03 3.98 22.18
N ARG A 71 8.20 5.27 21.86
CA ARG A 71 8.42 6.34 22.85
C ARG A 71 7.17 6.62 23.68
N GLU A 72 5.98 6.67 23.08
CA GLU A 72 4.70 6.83 23.80
C GLU A 72 4.49 5.69 24.82
N CYS A 73 4.92 4.46 24.50
CA CYS A 73 4.86 3.34 25.43
C CYS A 73 5.74 3.52 26.68
N LEU A 74 6.86 4.25 26.57
CA LEU A 74 7.79 4.50 27.68
C LEU A 74 7.47 5.79 28.43
N TRP A 75 7.05 6.82 27.69
CA TRP A 75 6.80 8.16 28.18
C TRP A 75 5.44 8.64 27.65
N PRO A 76 4.35 8.39 28.40
CA PRO A 76 3.02 8.81 27.99
C PRO A 76 2.94 10.31 27.72
N GLY A 77 2.32 10.68 26.60
CA GLY A 77 2.22 12.06 26.11
C GLY A 77 3.28 12.48 25.08
N GLU A 78 4.29 11.64 24.82
CA GLU A 78 5.28 11.89 23.76
C GLU A 78 4.67 11.96 22.37
N LEU A 79 3.66 11.16 22.08
CA LEU A 79 2.92 11.21 20.82
C LEU A 79 2.31 12.59 20.60
N VAL A 80 1.69 13.16 21.63
CA VAL A 80 1.07 14.50 21.57
C VAL A 80 2.15 15.58 21.43
N ARG A 81 3.22 15.51 22.24
CA ARG A 81 4.31 16.48 22.21
C ARG A 81 5.01 16.51 20.85
N LEU A 82 5.49 15.36 20.37
CA LEU A 82 6.18 15.26 19.08
C LEU A 82 5.26 15.66 17.93
N HIS A 83 3.97 15.29 17.97
CA HIS A 83 3.01 15.74 16.97
C HIS A 83 2.89 17.27 16.94
N GLN A 84 2.84 17.95 18.08
CA GLN A 84 2.78 19.42 18.14
C GLN A 84 4.03 20.07 17.53
N GLU A 85 5.23 19.56 17.84
CA GLU A 85 6.49 20.06 17.26
C GLU A 85 6.55 19.79 15.75
N LEU A 86 6.22 18.57 15.32
CA LEU A 86 6.18 18.19 13.90
C LEU A 86 5.20 19.05 13.10
N ALA A 87 4.03 19.38 13.66
CA ALA A 87 3.03 20.22 12.99
C ALA A 87 3.50 21.66 12.76
N GLN A 88 4.45 22.16 13.57
CA GLN A 88 5.02 23.50 13.44
C GLN A 88 6.17 23.55 12.42
N SER A 89 6.83 22.42 12.15
CA SER A 89 7.93 22.32 11.20
C SER A 89 7.44 21.97 9.79
N ALA A 90 7.98 22.64 8.76
CA ALA A 90 7.67 22.31 7.37
C ALA A 90 8.12 20.87 7.01
N LEU A 91 9.26 20.42 7.55
CA LEU A 91 9.80 19.08 7.35
C LEU A 91 9.00 18.01 8.12
N GLY A 92 8.48 18.36 9.30
CA GLY A 92 7.69 17.46 10.15
C GLY A 92 6.22 17.34 9.76
N ARG A 93 5.69 18.30 9.00
CA ARG A 93 4.27 18.39 8.67
C ARG A 93 3.69 17.13 7.99
N PRO A 94 4.37 16.47 7.04
CA PRO A 94 3.86 15.22 6.45
C PRO A 94 3.64 14.12 7.50
N LEU A 95 4.61 13.93 8.40
CA LEU A 95 4.50 12.98 9.50
C LEU A 95 3.42 13.39 10.50
N ALA A 96 3.29 14.69 10.81
CA ALA A 96 2.20 15.19 11.67
C ALA A 96 0.81 14.87 11.09
N TRP A 97 0.62 15.08 9.78
CA TRP A 97 -0.62 14.74 9.11
C TRP A 97 -0.88 13.23 9.11
N TRP A 98 0.17 12.42 8.94
CA TRP A 98 0.06 10.97 9.02
C TRP A 98 -0.37 10.52 10.43
N LEU A 99 0.29 11.03 11.48
CA LEU A 99 -0.11 10.78 12.86
C LEU A 99 -1.55 11.20 13.12
N ALA A 100 -1.96 12.39 12.68
CA ALA A 100 -3.35 12.84 12.80
C ALA A 100 -4.34 11.95 12.04
N ALA A 101 -3.93 11.33 10.94
CA ALA A 101 -4.71 10.36 10.17
C ALA A 101 -4.81 8.97 10.83
N CYS A 102 -3.87 8.61 11.71
CA CYS A 102 -3.88 7.36 12.46
C CYS A 102 -4.51 7.50 13.86
N TYR A 103 -4.34 8.64 14.52
CA TYR A 103 -4.83 8.89 15.88
C TYR A 103 -5.83 10.06 15.90
N PRO A 104 -7.15 9.78 15.92
CA PRO A 104 -8.19 10.81 15.89
C PRO A 104 -8.13 11.84 17.03
N ALA A 105 -7.51 11.47 18.16
CA ALA A 105 -7.34 12.35 19.32
C ALA A 105 -6.31 13.46 19.11
N LEU A 106 -5.40 13.33 18.14
CA LEU A 106 -4.45 14.38 17.81
C LEU A 106 -5.14 15.53 17.07
N ALA A 107 -4.69 16.76 17.33
CA ALA A 107 -5.15 17.94 16.62
C ALA A 107 -4.82 17.84 15.13
N LEU A 108 -5.63 18.47 14.28
CA LEU A 108 -5.29 18.56 12.86
C LEU A 108 -4.18 19.61 12.68
N PRO A 109 -3.05 19.28 12.02
CA PRO A 109 -2.07 20.28 11.62
C PRO A 109 -2.68 21.38 10.74
N GLN A 110 -1.96 22.49 10.60
CA GLN A 110 -2.33 23.60 9.70
C GLN A 110 -1.61 23.48 8.36
N GLY A 111 -2.24 24.01 7.31
CA GLY A 111 -1.71 23.98 5.94
C GLY A 111 -2.04 22.69 5.19
N GLU A 112 -1.37 22.48 4.06
CA GLU A 112 -1.61 21.31 3.20
C GLU A 112 -1.03 20.03 3.80
N GLY A 113 -1.78 18.93 3.68
CA GLY A 113 -1.37 17.60 4.13
C GLY A 113 -1.73 16.48 3.18
N GLY A 114 -2.05 16.80 1.92
CA GLY A 114 -2.37 15.83 0.89
C GLY A 114 -3.48 14.85 1.29
N TRP A 115 -3.29 13.58 0.93
CA TRP A 115 -4.25 12.53 1.25
C TRP A 115 -4.33 12.24 2.75
N GLN A 116 -3.24 12.45 3.50
CA GLN A 116 -3.21 12.26 4.96
C GLN A 116 -4.16 13.24 5.64
N GLN A 117 -4.17 14.51 5.20
CA GLN A 117 -5.18 15.49 5.62
C GLN A 117 -6.59 15.02 5.27
N ALA A 118 -6.78 14.51 4.05
CA ALA A 118 -8.09 14.04 3.61
C ALA A 118 -8.64 12.92 4.50
N ARG A 119 -7.79 11.93 4.80
CA ARG A 119 -8.09 10.83 5.71
C ARG A 119 -8.34 11.33 7.13
N ALA A 120 -7.49 12.21 7.66
CA ALA A 120 -7.62 12.74 9.01
C ALA A 120 -8.93 13.51 9.20
N CYS A 121 -9.33 14.32 8.22
CA CYS A 121 -10.62 15.01 8.22
C CYS A 121 -11.79 14.03 8.13
N TRP A 122 -11.74 13.08 7.20
CA TRP A 122 -12.79 12.09 7.00
C TRP A 122 -13.07 11.25 8.26
N LEU A 123 -12.03 10.75 8.93
CA LEU A 123 -12.16 9.98 10.18
C LEU A 123 -12.83 10.76 11.32
N ARG A 124 -12.87 12.10 11.21
CA ARG A 124 -13.49 13.00 12.18
C ARG A 124 -14.82 13.58 11.70
N GLY A 125 -15.38 13.07 10.59
CA GLY A 125 -16.61 13.57 10.00
C GLY A 125 -16.51 14.99 9.43
N LYS A 126 -15.29 15.45 9.13
CA LYS A 126 -15.04 16.77 8.53
C LYS A 126 -14.80 16.61 7.03
N GLY A 127 -15.30 17.55 6.24
CA GLY A 127 -14.99 17.63 4.81
C GLY A 127 -13.50 17.94 4.63
N PRO A 128 -12.76 17.18 3.82
CA PRO A 128 -11.38 17.54 3.50
C PRO A 128 -11.38 18.81 2.64
N GLN A 129 -10.35 19.63 2.82
CA GLN A 129 -10.21 20.87 2.04
C GLN A 129 -9.40 20.63 0.76
N GLY A 130 -9.66 21.48 -0.23
CA GLY A 130 -8.88 21.51 -1.46
C GLY A 130 -9.11 20.29 -2.36
N PRO A 131 -8.14 19.91 -3.18
CA PRO A 131 -8.33 18.97 -4.28
C PRO A 131 -8.60 17.52 -3.85
N TRP A 132 -8.39 17.20 -2.57
CA TRP A 132 -8.78 15.91 -1.98
C TRP A 132 -10.27 15.80 -1.62
N GLU A 133 -11.06 16.85 -1.88
CA GLU A 133 -12.53 16.75 -1.89
C GLU A 133 -13.01 15.70 -2.89
N LEU A 134 -12.32 15.54 -4.02
CA LEU A 134 -12.58 14.50 -5.01
C LEU A 134 -12.44 13.10 -4.42
N TRP A 135 -11.45 12.87 -3.54
CA TRP A 135 -11.28 11.59 -2.86
C TRP A 135 -12.46 11.27 -1.95
N HIS A 136 -12.96 12.28 -1.22
CA HIS A 136 -14.12 12.12 -0.37
C HIS A 136 -15.39 11.82 -1.16
N LYS A 137 -15.59 12.50 -2.30
CA LYS A 137 -16.71 12.22 -3.23
C LYS A 137 -16.58 10.81 -3.83
N ALA A 138 -15.40 10.44 -4.31
CA ALA A 138 -15.12 9.13 -4.89
C ALA A 138 -15.37 7.97 -3.93
N LYS A 139 -15.17 8.19 -2.63
CA LYS A 139 -15.49 7.20 -1.59
C LYS A 139 -16.97 6.82 -1.53
N SER A 140 -17.86 7.72 -1.94
CA SER A 140 -19.30 7.41 -2.08
C SER A 140 -19.65 6.66 -3.36
N GLY A 141 -18.66 6.24 -4.16
CA GLY A 141 -18.83 5.45 -5.37
C GLY A 141 -19.12 6.27 -6.63
N GLN A 142 -19.03 7.60 -6.58
CA GLN A 142 -19.26 8.47 -7.75
C GLN A 142 -17.93 8.85 -8.41
N GLU A 143 -17.89 8.84 -9.75
CA GLU A 143 -16.79 9.39 -10.56
C GLU A 143 -15.38 8.85 -10.26
N LEU A 144 -15.27 7.61 -9.75
CA LEU A 144 -14.00 7.02 -9.29
C LEU A 144 -12.86 7.13 -10.32
N ALA A 145 -13.11 6.85 -11.61
CA ALA A 145 -12.06 6.88 -12.62
C ALA A 145 -11.49 8.29 -12.87
N ALA A 146 -12.35 9.31 -12.84
CA ALA A 146 -11.94 10.71 -13.01
C ALA A 146 -11.22 11.21 -11.75
N ALA A 147 -11.75 10.91 -10.57
CA ALA A 147 -11.10 11.23 -9.30
C ALA A 147 -9.74 10.53 -9.17
N THR A 148 -9.62 9.26 -9.57
CA THR A 148 -8.36 8.51 -9.55
C THR A 148 -7.30 9.23 -10.39
N LEU A 149 -7.63 9.63 -11.61
CA LEU A 149 -6.68 10.30 -12.50
C LEU A 149 -6.24 11.66 -11.94
N ALA A 150 -7.20 12.48 -11.47
CA ALA A 150 -6.89 13.79 -10.90
C ALA A 150 -6.01 13.70 -9.64
N LEU A 151 -6.33 12.78 -8.74
CA LEU A 151 -5.55 12.55 -7.51
C LEU A 151 -4.16 11.97 -7.82
N TRP A 152 -4.05 11.13 -8.85
CA TRP A 152 -2.78 10.61 -9.31
C TRP A 152 -1.89 11.71 -9.88
N GLU A 153 -2.41 12.57 -10.74
CA GLU A 153 -1.68 13.69 -11.32
C GLU A 153 -1.22 14.68 -10.24
N GLN A 154 -2.06 14.94 -9.24
CA GLN A 154 -1.71 15.82 -8.14
C GLN A 154 -0.64 15.23 -7.21
N SER A 155 -0.76 13.94 -6.86
CA SER A 155 0.18 13.26 -5.95
C SER A 155 1.42 12.71 -6.67
N GLN A 156 1.44 12.74 -8.01
CA GLN A 156 2.41 12.02 -8.83
C GLN A 156 2.48 10.51 -8.50
N GLY A 157 1.36 9.93 -8.05
CA GLY A 157 1.29 8.54 -7.61
C GLY A 157 1.89 8.28 -6.22
N ALA A 158 2.34 9.29 -5.49
CA ALA A 158 2.85 9.10 -4.13
C ALA A 158 1.77 8.49 -3.23
N ASP A 159 2.16 7.51 -2.42
CA ASP A 159 1.32 6.84 -1.42
C ASP A 159 0.00 6.25 -1.98
N TRP A 160 -0.04 5.92 -3.27
CA TRP A 160 -1.27 5.45 -3.91
C TRP A 160 -1.88 4.22 -3.24
N GLN A 161 -1.06 3.34 -2.67
CA GLN A 161 -1.52 2.16 -1.95
C GLN A 161 -2.43 2.54 -0.77
N TYR A 162 -2.21 3.70 -0.15
CA TYR A 162 -2.96 4.15 1.01
C TYR A 162 -4.24 4.91 0.67
N TRP A 163 -4.24 5.70 -0.42
CA TRP A 163 -5.42 6.49 -0.78
C TRP A 163 -6.30 5.81 -1.83
N LEU A 164 -5.75 5.00 -2.75
CA LEU A 164 -6.53 4.38 -3.83
C LEU A 164 -7.18 3.06 -3.39
N THR A 165 -6.47 2.22 -2.63
CA THR A 165 -6.98 0.93 -2.16
C THR A 165 -8.32 1.05 -1.39
N PRO A 166 -8.50 2.01 -0.46
CA PRO A 166 -9.79 2.19 0.21
C PRO A 166 -10.94 2.58 -0.73
N LEU A 167 -10.66 3.27 -1.84
CA LEU A 167 -11.68 3.60 -2.85
C LEU A 167 -12.10 2.34 -3.60
N TRP A 168 -11.15 1.50 -4.00
CA TRP A 168 -11.44 0.22 -4.68
C TRP A 168 -12.17 -0.80 -3.82
N GLN A 169 -11.98 -0.78 -2.50
CA GLN A 169 -12.70 -1.66 -1.58
C GLN A 169 -14.21 -1.38 -1.51
N GLN A 170 -14.62 -0.15 -1.82
CA GLN A 170 -16.01 0.30 -1.72
C GLN A 170 -16.70 0.42 -3.08
N ALA A 171 -15.94 0.23 -4.18
CA ALA A 171 -16.41 0.44 -5.53
C ALA A 171 -16.82 -0.87 -6.21
N GLU A 172 -17.77 -0.76 -7.14
CA GLU A 172 -18.13 -1.88 -8.01
C GLU A 172 -16.99 -2.24 -8.97
N GLU A 173 -16.94 -3.49 -9.39
CA GLU A 173 -15.85 -4.03 -10.22
C GLU A 173 -15.64 -3.23 -11.50
N GLY A 174 -16.73 -2.80 -12.17
CA GLY A 174 -16.65 -1.98 -13.38
C GLY A 174 -15.99 -0.61 -13.16
N GLN A 175 -16.17 -0.01 -11.99
CA GLN A 175 -15.56 1.27 -11.64
C GLN A 175 -14.07 1.11 -11.34
N VAL A 176 -13.68 0.01 -10.70
CA VAL A 176 -12.26 -0.33 -10.46
C VAL A 176 -11.55 -0.61 -11.79
N VAL A 177 -12.18 -1.35 -12.71
CA VAL A 177 -11.65 -1.54 -14.07
C VAL A 177 -11.47 -0.21 -14.80
N ALA A 178 -12.46 0.69 -14.73
CA ALA A 178 -12.37 2.01 -15.36
C ALA A 178 -11.23 2.86 -14.76
N SER A 179 -11.06 2.81 -13.44
CA SER A 179 -9.98 3.48 -12.69
C SER A 179 -8.59 2.96 -13.07
N ILE A 180 -8.39 1.64 -13.15
CA ILE A 180 -7.08 1.09 -13.57
C ILE A 180 -6.82 1.39 -15.05
N ASN A 181 -7.84 1.30 -15.92
CA ASN A 181 -7.70 1.67 -17.33
C ASN A 181 -7.37 3.15 -17.54
N SER A 182 -7.84 4.07 -16.68
CA SER A 182 -7.49 5.49 -16.79
C SER A 182 -6.05 5.76 -16.36
N LEU A 183 -5.52 4.99 -15.40
CA LEU A 183 -4.12 5.08 -14.97
C LEU A 183 -3.14 4.36 -15.89
N ALA A 184 -3.55 3.26 -16.53
CA ALA A 184 -2.64 2.40 -17.28
C ALA A 184 -1.75 3.12 -18.33
N PRO A 185 -2.22 4.15 -19.06
CA PRO A 185 -1.37 4.91 -19.99
C PRO A 185 -0.33 5.83 -19.31
N ARG A 186 -0.43 6.04 -17.99
CA ARG A 186 0.37 7.00 -17.21
C ARG A 186 1.42 6.35 -16.31
N VAL A 187 1.38 5.03 -16.16
CA VAL A 187 2.22 4.29 -15.21
C VAL A 187 3.07 3.25 -15.92
N ASP A 188 4.20 2.90 -15.31
CA ASP A 188 5.01 1.77 -15.75
C ASP A 188 4.33 0.42 -15.47
N GLU A 189 4.91 -0.63 -16.03
CA GLU A 189 4.45 -2.00 -15.91
C GLU A 189 4.43 -2.49 -14.45
N GLN A 190 5.43 -2.11 -13.65
CA GLN A 190 5.56 -2.54 -12.26
C GLN A 190 4.45 -1.96 -11.38
N THR A 191 4.18 -0.67 -11.54
CA THR A 191 3.09 0.04 -10.90
C THR A 191 1.75 -0.53 -11.37
N LEU A 192 1.59 -0.82 -12.66
CA LEU A 192 0.36 -1.41 -13.19
C LEU A 192 0.07 -2.81 -12.61
N VAL A 193 1.10 -3.66 -12.47
CA VAL A 193 0.99 -4.96 -11.79
C VAL A 193 0.59 -4.74 -10.33
N SER A 194 1.23 -3.80 -9.63
CA SER A 194 0.97 -3.49 -8.23
C SER A 194 -0.46 -2.97 -8.02
N LEU A 195 -0.93 -2.06 -8.89
CA LEU A 195 -2.30 -1.54 -8.90
C LEU A 195 -3.30 -2.70 -9.01
N MET A 196 -3.08 -3.63 -9.93
CA MET A 196 -3.94 -4.81 -10.05
C MET A 196 -3.89 -5.68 -8.79
N GLY A 197 -2.71 -5.90 -8.19
CA GLY A 197 -2.55 -6.75 -7.01
C GLY A 197 -3.19 -6.20 -5.74
N HIS A 198 -3.22 -4.88 -5.58
CA HIS A 198 -3.86 -4.20 -4.46
C HIS A 198 -5.37 -3.99 -4.66
N SER A 199 -5.87 -4.21 -5.87
CA SER A 199 -7.31 -4.19 -6.16
C SER A 199 -7.95 -5.55 -5.88
N HIS A 200 -9.28 -5.60 -5.72
CA HIS A 200 -10.01 -6.86 -5.69
C HIS A 200 -9.95 -7.62 -7.05
N LEU A 201 -9.43 -6.99 -8.11
CA LEU A 201 -9.12 -7.63 -9.38
C LEU A 201 -7.79 -8.39 -9.34
N GLY A 202 -7.03 -8.34 -8.24
CA GLY A 202 -5.80 -9.12 -8.03
C GLY A 202 -6.00 -10.63 -8.26
N ARG A 203 -7.22 -11.14 -8.06
CA ARG A 203 -7.63 -12.51 -8.42
C ARG A 203 -7.52 -12.85 -9.93
N PHE A 204 -7.40 -11.84 -10.79
CA PHE A 204 -7.22 -11.98 -12.24
C PHE A 204 -5.75 -11.81 -12.68
N LEU A 205 -4.81 -11.68 -11.73
CA LEU A 205 -3.37 -11.67 -11.98
C LEU A 205 -2.69 -12.99 -12.38
N PRO A 206 -3.27 -14.22 -12.36
CA PRO A 206 -2.50 -15.42 -12.72
C PRO A 206 -2.07 -15.49 -14.18
N TRP A 207 -2.30 -14.45 -14.99
CA TRP A 207 -1.68 -14.30 -16.30
C TRP A 207 -0.26 -13.69 -16.24
N LEU A 208 0.11 -13.03 -15.13
CA LEU A 208 1.39 -12.35 -14.96
C LEU A 208 2.46 -13.19 -14.24
N GLY A 209 2.12 -14.38 -13.74
CA GLY A 209 3.08 -15.28 -13.06
C GLY A 209 4.17 -15.87 -13.98
N THR A 210 4.33 -15.34 -15.20
CA THR A 210 5.21 -15.86 -16.25
C THR A 210 5.83 -14.73 -17.08
N LEU A 211 5.97 -13.53 -16.50
CA LEU A 211 6.57 -12.38 -17.16
C LEU A 211 8.07 -12.61 -17.39
N ARG A 212 8.58 -12.15 -18.53
CA ARG A 212 9.99 -12.25 -18.97
C ARG A 212 10.96 -11.40 -18.15
N GLN A 213 10.46 -10.53 -17.29
CA GLN A 213 11.24 -9.57 -16.52
C GLN A 213 11.28 -10.02 -15.06
N PRO A 214 12.45 -10.37 -14.50
CA PRO A 214 12.61 -10.81 -13.12
C PRO A 214 11.97 -9.85 -12.11
N GLU A 215 12.16 -8.54 -12.32
CA GLU A 215 11.60 -7.47 -11.47
C GLU A 215 10.07 -7.50 -11.43
N LEU A 216 9.41 -7.79 -12.55
CA LEU A 216 7.95 -7.95 -12.58
C LEU A 216 7.50 -9.30 -12.03
N ALA A 217 8.31 -10.35 -12.19
CA ALA A 217 8.01 -11.67 -11.64
C ALA A 217 8.04 -11.65 -10.10
N GLU A 218 8.97 -10.92 -9.49
CA GLU A 218 9.03 -10.69 -8.04
C GLU A 218 7.79 -9.95 -7.54
N VAL A 219 7.44 -8.80 -8.16
CA VAL A 219 6.23 -8.04 -7.78
C VAL A 219 4.97 -8.88 -7.95
N VAL A 220 4.88 -9.70 -9.00
CA VAL A 220 3.77 -10.63 -9.16
C VAL A 220 3.76 -11.66 -8.03
N ALA A 221 4.89 -12.28 -7.70
CA ALA A 221 5.00 -13.25 -6.62
C ALA A 221 4.62 -12.66 -5.24
N GLU A 222 5.04 -11.42 -4.95
CA GLU A 222 4.69 -10.69 -3.73
C GLU A 222 3.16 -10.47 -3.61
N ASN A 223 2.53 -9.98 -4.68
CA ASN A 223 1.08 -9.79 -4.72
C ASN A 223 0.32 -11.13 -4.63
N GLN A 224 0.88 -12.20 -5.19
CA GLN A 224 0.33 -13.56 -5.11
C GLN A 224 0.39 -14.14 -3.69
N LEU A 225 1.50 -13.93 -2.98
CA LEU A 225 1.65 -14.35 -1.58
C LEU A 225 0.68 -13.58 -0.67
N TYR A 226 0.50 -12.28 -0.91
CA TYR A 226 -0.48 -11.46 -0.21
C TYR A 226 -1.91 -12.02 -0.36
N LEU A 227 -2.33 -12.35 -1.58
CA LEU A 227 -3.68 -12.87 -1.87
C LEU A 227 -3.95 -14.27 -1.28
N THR A 228 -2.91 -15.08 -1.05
CA THR A 228 -3.06 -16.44 -0.49
C THR A 228 -2.90 -16.51 1.02
N GLY A 229 -2.53 -15.40 1.65
CA GLY A 229 -2.09 -15.38 3.04
C GLY A 229 -0.81 -16.19 3.26
N GLY A 230 0.14 -16.14 2.31
CA GLY A 230 1.47 -16.73 2.46
C GLY A 230 1.56 -18.25 2.29
N HIS A 231 0.58 -18.92 1.69
CA HIS A 231 0.59 -20.39 1.54
C HIS A 231 0.61 -20.85 0.07
N PRO A 232 1.79 -21.21 -0.47
CA PRO A 232 1.95 -21.65 -1.87
C PRO A 232 1.09 -22.87 -2.24
N ARG A 233 0.87 -23.81 -1.31
CA ARG A 233 0.05 -25.02 -1.54
C ARG A 233 -1.43 -24.72 -1.81
N ARG A 234 -1.93 -23.53 -1.45
CA ARG A 234 -3.31 -23.11 -1.79
C ARG A 234 -3.50 -22.82 -3.28
N LEU A 235 -2.42 -22.90 -4.07
CA LEU A 235 -2.40 -22.70 -5.52
C LEU A 235 -2.56 -23.99 -6.31
N GLU A 236 -2.26 -25.14 -5.71
CA GLU A 236 -2.39 -26.43 -6.38
C GLU A 236 -3.88 -26.71 -6.70
N GLY A 237 -4.21 -26.81 -8.00
CA GLY A 237 -5.55 -27.18 -8.48
C GLY A 237 -6.58 -26.05 -8.62
N ARG A 238 -6.19 -24.76 -8.50
CA ARG A 238 -7.09 -23.60 -8.64
C ARG A 238 -6.84 -22.83 -9.94
N GLN A 239 -7.90 -22.34 -10.59
CA GLN A 239 -7.81 -21.29 -11.63
C GLN A 239 -8.17 -19.95 -11.04
N CYS A 240 -7.54 -18.88 -11.53
CA CYS A 240 -7.91 -17.50 -11.16
C CYS A 240 -8.15 -17.34 -9.64
N TRP A 241 -7.16 -17.76 -8.86
CA TRP A 241 -7.01 -17.67 -7.39
C TRP A 241 -8.29 -17.90 -6.57
N GLY A 242 -8.72 -19.15 -6.42
CA GLY A 242 -9.55 -19.53 -5.27
C GLY A 242 -10.79 -20.34 -5.57
N GLN A 243 -11.32 -20.25 -6.78
CA GLN A 243 -12.58 -20.92 -7.11
C GLN A 243 -12.33 -22.26 -7.79
N GLN A 244 -13.13 -23.25 -7.37
CA GLN A 244 -13.21 -24.51 -8.10
C GLN A 244 -13.72 -24.25 -9.51
N LEU A 245 -13.28 -25.10 -10.44
CA LEU A 245 -13.68 -25.20 -11.84
C LEU A 245 -15.21 -25.28 -12.09
N SER A 246 -16.00 -25.41 -11.02
CA SER A 246 -17.45 -25.54 -10.99
C SER A 246 -18.20 -24.26 -10.58
N GLY A 247 -17.51 -23.15 -10.27
CA GLY A 247 -18.12 -21.91 -9.78
C GLY A 247 -18.65 -20.94 -10.87
N ASP A 248 -19.40 -19.93 -10.44
CA ASP A 248 -20.03 -18.87 -11.26
C ASP A 248 -19.03 -17.88 -11.91
N TRP A 249 -17.73 -18.16 -11.89
CA TRP A 249 -16.67 -17.25 -12.32
C TRP A 249 -16.73 -16.85 -13.80
N LEU A 250 -17.38 -17.66 -14.65
CA LEU A 250 -17.68 -17.32 -16.04
C LEU A 250 -18.46 -15.99 -16.16
N LYS A 251 -19.27 -15.64 -15.15
CA LYS A 251 -19.98 -14.36 -15.06
C LYS A 251 -19.03 -13.16 -14.87
N LEU A 252 -17.79 -13.40 -14.43
CA LEU A 252 -16.76 -12.38 -14.19
C LEU A 252 -15.80 -12.19 -15.39
N ALA A 253 -15.83 -13.08 -16.38
CA ALA A 253 -14.98 -13.00 -17.58
C ALA A 253 -15.17 -11.70 -18.41
N PRO A 254 -16.39 -11.15 -18.57
CA PRO A 254 -16.58 -9.88 -19.30
C PRO A 254 -15.83 -8.69 -18.67
N VAL A 255 -15.70 -8.68 -17.34
CA VAL A 255 -14.99 -7.63 -16.60
C VAL A 255 -13.49 -7.68 -16.87
N GLN A 256 -12.90 -8.87 -16.97
CA GLN A 256 -11.49 -9.05 -17.34
C GLN A 256 -11.21 -8.61 -18.78
N LEU A 257 -12.14 -8.88 -19.70
CA LEU A 257 -12.03 -8.49 -21.11
C LEU A 257 -12.09 -6.97 -21.32
N ALA A 258 -12.56 -6.21 -20.32
CA ALA A 258 -12.62 -4.75 -20.37
C ALA A 258 -11.30 -4.04 -19.97
N LEU A 259 -10.26 -4.78 -19.57
CA LEU A 259 -8.92 -4.22 -19.28
C LEU A 259 -8.18 -3.92 -20.60
N LYS A 260 -8.16 -2.65 -21.00
CA LYS A 260 -7.64 -2.19 -22.30
C LYS A 260 -6.13 -2.26 -22.44
N PHE A 261 -5.40 -2.34 -21.32
CA PHE A 261 -3.94 -2.41 -21.28
C PHE A 261 -3.41 -3.85 -21.29
N ARG A 262 -4.29 -4.86 -21.40
CA ARG A 262 -3.91 -6.27 -21.39
C ARG A 262 -2.83 -6.56 -22.41
N ASP A 263 -2.97 -6.06 -23.64
CA ASP A 263 -2.04 -6.33 -24.74
C ASP A 263 -0.63 -5.79 -24.46
N ARG A 264 -0.52 -4.67 -23.72
CA ARG A 264 0.76 -4.10 -23.25
C ARG A 264 1.49 -5.06 -22.31
N LEU A 265 0.79 -5.62 -21.32
CA LEU A 265 1.36 -6.61 -20.41
C LEU A 265 1.59 -7.97 -21.08
N TRP A 266 0.79 -8.28 -22.11
CA TRP A 266 0.86 -9.56 -22.84
C TRP A 266 2.15 -9.74 -23.63
N GLY A 267 2.66 -8.66 -24.24
CA GLY A 267 3.94 -8.66 -24.94
C GLY A 267 5.13 -9.08 -24.06
N LEU A 268 4.95 -9.06 -22.74
CA LEU A 268 5.96 -9.36 -21.74
C LEU A 268 5.89 -10.80 -21.21
N ALA A 269 4.89 -11.60 -21.61
CA ALA A 269 4.81 -13.02 -21.26
C ALA A 269 5.71 -13.90 -22.17
N ASN A 270 6.22 -15.01 -21.66
CA ASN A 270 7.07 -15.94 -22.42
C ASN A 270 6.22 -16.96 -23.24
N LYS A 271 6.80 -17.68 -24.20
CA LYS A 271 6.05 -18.67 -25.02
C LYS A 271 5.70 -19.95 -24.25
N GLU A 272 6.39 -20.19 -23.14
CA GLU A 272 6.16 -21.29 -22.21
C GLU A 272 5.19 -20.90 -21.08
N SER A 273 4.66 -19.67 -21.13
CA SER A 273 3.64 -19.09 -20.27
C SER A 273 2.35 -19.83 -20.57
N ARG A 274 2.28 -21.07 -20.10
CA ARG A 274 1.05 -21.80 -19.97
C ARG A 274 0.28 -21.01 -18.93
N GLY A 275 -0.60 -20.11 -19.37
CA GLY A 275 -1.76 -19.75 -18.56
C GLY A 275 -2.26 -21.07 -18.01
N ALA A 276 -2.28 -21.19 -16.67
CA ALA A 276 -2.32 -22.47 -15.97
C ALA A 276 -3.20 -23.45 -16.76
N PRO A 277 -2.80 -24.70 -17.05
CA PRO A 277 -3.41 -25.59 -18.06
C PRO A 277 -4.95 -25.75 -17.97
N TRP A 278 -5.48 -25.32 -16.85
CA TRP A 278 -6.86 -25.25 -16.47
C TRP A 278 -7.60 -24.02 -17.07
N SER A 279 -6.96 -22.85 -17.25
CA SER A 279 -7.48 -21.60 -17.85
C SER A 279 -8.52 -21.85 -18.93
N LEU A 280 -9.66 -21.14 -18.87
CA LEU A 280 -10.96 -21.44 -19.53
C LEU A 280 -10.94 -21.82 -21.02
N PHE A 281 -9.82 -21.70 -21.71
CA PHE A 281 -9.69 -22.03 -23.13
C PHE A 281 -8.47 -22.91 -23.46
N GLY A 282 -7.93 -23.65 -22.49
CA GLY A 282 -6.80 -24.58 -22.73
C GLY A 282 -5.52 -23.89 -23.23
N GLY A 283 -5.31 -22.63 -22.83
CA GLY A 283 -4.23 -21.79 -23.35
C GLY A 283 -4.48 -21.15 -24.71
N ARG A 284 -5.71 -21.21 -25.28
CA ARG A 284 -6.00 -20.67 -26.63
C ARG A 284 -6.53 -19.24 -26.70
N ILE A 285 -7.21 -18.71 -25.68
CA ILE A 285 -7.53 -17.27 -25.64
C ILE A 285 -6.48 -16.58 -24.77
N CYS A 286 -5.28 -16.57 -25.34
CA CYS A 286 -4.12 -15.78 -24.92
C CYS A 286 -3.60 -15.00 -26.13
N LEU A 287 -4.52 -14.62 -27.03
CA LEU A 287 -4.24 -13.78 -28.19
C LEU A 287 -5.35 -12.73 -28.23
N GLY A 288 -4.98 -11.48 -27.99
CA GLY A 288 -5.70 -10.38 -28.62
C GLY A 288 -5.49 -10.54 -30.12
N ASN A 289 -6.55 -10.95 -30.81
CA ASN A 289 -6.62 -11.37 -32.22
C ASN A 289 -5.72 -12.54 -32.64
#